data_AF-A0A388SGW1-F1
#
_entry.id   AF-A0A388SGW1-F1
#
_cell.length_a   1.000
_cell.length_b   1.000
_cell.length_c   1.000
_cell.angle_alpha   90.00
_cell.angle_beta   90.00
_cell.angle_gamma   90.00
#
_symmetry.space_group_name_H-M   'P 1'
#
loop_
_entity.id
_entity.type
_entity.pdbx_description
1 polymer ?
#
loop_
_entity_poly.entity_id
_entity_poly.type
_entity_poly.pdbx_seq_one_letter_code
_entity_poly.pdbx_strand_id
1 'polypeptide(L)'
;MTQYGKRTVQFPIAPEDAPALVRRVGEQMATGTITLDGRSIDIEGYESIGISLKRTGEKLRARVKVKFPKRPGEAGDDAGHAETGDDDGDDD
;
A
#
# COMPACT_ATOMS: atom_id res chain seq x y z
N MET A 1 0.53 -2.92 20.32
CA MET A 1 1.03 -4.32 20.17
C MET A 1 1.81 -4.37 18.88
N THR A 2 3.07 -4.81 18.86
CA THR A 2 3.89 -4.69 17.65
C THR A 2 3.36 -5.56 16.52
N GLN A 3 3.02 -4.91 15.40
CA GLN A 3 2.53 -5.57 14.20
C GLN A 3 3.69 -5.93 13.26
N TYR A 4 3.54 -7.03 12.52
CA TYR A 4 4.55 -7.52 11.57
C TYR A 4 3.89 -8.00 10.27
N GLY A 5 4.67 -8.01 9.18
CA GLY A 5 4.23 -8.52 7.88
C GLY A 5 3.49 -7.48 7.02
N LYS A 6 2.52 -7.94 6.21
CA LYS A 6 1.83 -7.08 5.23
C LYS A 6 0.31 -7.18 5.39
N ARG A 7 -0.39 -6.04 5.37
CA ARG A 7 -1.85 -5.95 5.32
C ARG A 7 -2.25 -5.34 3.98
N THR A 8 -3.28 -5.88 3.34
CA THR A 8 -3.78 -5.36 2.07
C THR A 8 -5.30 -5.37 2.09
N VAL A 9 -5.90 -4.24 1.76
CA VAL A 9 -7.33 -4.10 1.51
C VAL A 9 -7.50 -3.66 0.07
N GLN A 10 -8.49 -4.25 -0.58
CA GLN A 10 -8.76 -3.99 -1.98
C GLN A 10 -10.26 -4.04 -2.25
N PHE A 11 -10.75 -3.03 -2.95
CA PHE A 11 -12.17 -2.83 -3.20
C PHE A 11 -12.35 -2.02 -4.49
N PRO A 12 -13.50 -2.17 -5.18
CA PRO A 12 -13.84 -1.33 -6.32
C PRO A 12 -14.27 0.06 -5.84
N ILE A 13 -13.90 1.11 -6.58
CA ILE A 13 -14.35 2.48 -6.38
C ILE A 13 -14.75 3.12 -7.71
N ALA A 14 -15.62 4.13 -7.67
CA ALA A 14 -15.86 4.96 -8.84
C ALA A 14 -14.64 5.87 -9.11
N PRO A 15 -14.33 6.22 -10.37
CA PRO A 15 -13.23 7.13 -10.68
C PRO A 15 -13.32 8.48 -9.99
N GLU A 16 -14.53 9.06 -9.89
CA GLU A 16 -14.78 10.33 -9.20
C GLU A 16 -14.48 10.29 -7.70
N ASP A 17 -14.54 9.11 -7.06
CA ASP A 17 -14.29 8.95 -5.62
C ASP A 17 -12.80 8.76 -5.28
N ALA A 18 -11.94 8.55 -6.27
CA ALA A 18 -10.52 8.29 -6.04
C ALA A 18 -9.78 9.42 -5.28
N PRO A 19 -9.97 10.72 -5.59
CA PRO A 19 -9.33 11.79 -4.82
C PRO A 19 -9.78 11.81 -3.36
N ALA A 20 -11.08 11.54 -3.12
CA ALA A 20 -11.64 11.47 -1.77
C ALA A 20 -11.05 10.30 -0.97
N LEU A 21 -10.84 9.15 -1.61
CA LEU A 21 -10.15 8.01 -1.00
C LEU A 21 -8.72 8.37 -0.55
N VAL A 22 -7.93 8.97 -1.44
CA VAL A 22 -6.53 9.32 -1.13
C VAL A 22 -6.47 10.31 0.03
N ARG A 23 -7.34 11.34 0.00
CA ARG A 23 -7.43 12.33 1.08
C ARG A 23 -7.79 11.67 2.41
N ARG A 24 -8.84 10.83 2.42
CA ARG A 24 -9.29 10.10 3.61
C ARG A 24 -8.17 9.23 4.20
N VAL A 25 -7.43 8.51 3.37
CA VAL A 25 -6.31 7.69 3.83
C VAL A 25 -5.24 8.56 4.48
N GLY A 26 -4.90 9.71 3.88
CA GLY A 26 -3.95 10.67 4.47
C GLY A 26 -4.41 11.22 5.81
N GLU A 27 -5.70 11.60 5.93
CA GLU A 27 -6.30 12.06 7.18
C GLU A 27 -6.26 10.98 8.27
N GLN A 28 -6.56 9.72 7.90
CA GLN A 28 -6.56 8.57 8.79
C GLN A 28 -5.16 8.09 9.21
N MET A 29 -4.12 8.41 8.43
CA MET A 29 -2.75 8.16 8.85
C MET A 29 -2.40 8.95 10.12
N ALA A 30 -2.90 10.18 10.23
CA ALA A 30 -2.68 11.01 11.42
C ALA A 30 -3.34 10.44 12.69
N THR A 31 -4.40 9.64 12.54
CA THR A 31 -5.11 9.01 13.67
C THR A 31 -4.58 7.61 14.00
N GLY A 32 -3.65 7.06 13.22
CA GLY A 32 -3.08 5.73 13.46
C GLY A 32 -3.99 4.55 13.08
N THR A 33 -5.15 4.79 12.45
CA THR A 33 -6.06 3.73 12.01
C THR A 33 -6.70 4.11 10.68
N ILE A 34 -6.56 3.22 9.69
CA ILE A 34 -7.14 3.38 8.35
C ILE A 34 -8.40 2.52 8.24
N THR A 35 -9.52 3.11 7.84
CA THR A 35 -10.79 2.39 7.63
C THR A 35 -11.23 2.46 6.18
N LEU A 36 -11.30 1.29 5.54
CA LEU A 36 -11.55 1.10 4.11
C LEU A 36 -12.53 -0.04 3.90
N ASP A 37 -13.62 0.20 3.17
CA ASP A 37 -14.59 -0.84 2.81
C ASP A 37 -15.10 -1.64 4.04
N GLY A 38 -15.37 -0.94 5.14
CA GLY A 38 -15.79 -1.55 6.42
C GLY A 38 -14.68 -2.30 7.19
N ARG A 39 -13.44 -2.32 6.68
CA ARG A 39 -12.28 -2.93 7.33
C ARG A 39 -11.40 -1.86 7.96
N SER A 40 -10.99 -2.07 9.21
CA SER A 40 -10.02 -1.20 9.88
C SER A 40 -8.65 -1.86 9.92
N ILE A 41 -7.61 -1.08 9.68
CA ILE A 41 -6.21 -1.45 9.80
C ILE A 41 -5.58 -0.47 10.79
N ASP A 42 -5.20 -0.98 11.96
CA ASP A 42 -4.28 -0.26 12.84
C ASP A 42 -2.93 -0.15 12.13
N ILE A 43 -2.34 1.04 12.10
CA ILE A 43 -1.06 1.27 11.41
C ILE A 43 0.06 1.63 12.40
N GLU A 44 -0.08 1.34 13.70
CA GLU A 44 0.99 1.60 14.65
C GLU A 44 2.27 0.84 14.26
N GLY A 45 3.39 1.56 14.14
CA GLY A 45 4.69 0.97 13.78
C GLY A 45 4.79 0.50 12.32
N TYR A 46 3.97 1.01 11.41
CA TYR A 46 4.11 0.73 9.98
C TYR A 46 5.46 1.21 9.42
N GLU A 47 5.98 0.51 8.42
CA GLU A 47 7.19 0.88 7.68
C GLU A 47 6.82 1.71 6.43
N SER A 48 5.83 1.24 5.67
CA SER A 48 5.38 1.94 4.47
C SER A 48 3.91 1.65 4.15
N ILE A 49 3.25 2.61 3.50
CA ILE A 49 1.88 2.48 3.01
C ILE A 49 1.87 2.81 1.52
N GLY A 50 1.33 1.89 0.71
CA GLY A 50 1.17 2.05 -0.72
C GLY A 50 -0.30 2.07 -1.12
N ILE A 51 -0.70 3.08 -1.89
CA ILE A 51 -2.02 3.18 -2.51
C ILE A 51 -1.83 2.95 -4.01
N SER A 52 -2.59 2.02 -4.58
CA SER A 52 -2.59 1.76 -6.02
C SER A 52 -4.02 1.81 -6.55
N LEU A 53 -4.21 2.53 -7.65
CA LEU A 53 -5.47 2.64 -8.36
C LEU A 53 -5.26 2.08 -9.76
N LYS A 54 -5.96 1.00 -10.11
CA LYS A 54 -5.89 0.42 -11.45
C LYS A 54 -7.27 0.45 -12.09
N ARG A 55 -7.38 0.97 -13.31
CA ARG A 55 -8.65 0.95 -14.05
C ARG A 55 -9.05 -0.50 -14.38
N THR A 56 -10.30 -0.84 -14.11
CA THR A 56 -10.90 -2.16 -14.35
C THR A 56 -12.31 -1.97 -14.88
N GLY A 57 -12.46 -1.92 -16.20
CA GLY A 57 -13.71 -1.54 -16.86
C GLY A 57 -14.07 -0.09 -16.55
N GLU A 58 -15.30 0.13 -16.10
CA GLU A 58 -15.84 1.46 -15.74
C GLU A 58 -15.41 1.94 -14.34
N LYS A 59 -14.86 1.04 -13.51
CA LYS A 59 -14.44 1.33 -12.13
C LYS A 59 -12.92 1.32 -11.97
N LEU A 60 -12.45 1.78 -10.81
CA LEU A 60 -11.07 1.58 -10.37
C LEU A 60 -11.02 0.48 -9.32
N ARG A 61 -10.01 -0.37 -9.41
CA ARG A 61 -9.60 -1.28 -8.34
C ARG A 61 -8.62 -0.53 -7.44
N ALA A 62 -9.09 -0.12 -6.28
CA ALA A 62 -8.26 0.49 -5.25
C ALA A 62 -7.60 -0.61 -4.41
N ARG A 63 -6.30 -0.48 -4.18
CA ARG A 63 -5.52 -1.35 -3.31
C ARG A 63 -4.72 -0.49 -2.33
N VAL A 64 -4.95 -0.68 -1.04
CA VAL A 64 -4.16 -0.06 0.02
C VAL A 64 -3.37 -1.17 0.71
N LYS A 65 -2.05 -1.03 0.70
CA LYS A 65 -1.10 -1.98 1.30
C LYS A 65 -0.37 -1.29 2.44
N VAL A 66 -0.41 -1.87 3.62
CA VAL A 66 0.39 -1.44 4.78
C VAL A 66 1.46 -2.51 5.00
N LYS A 67 2.73 -2.11 4.94
CA LYS A 67 3.86 -2.95 5.31
C LYS A 67 4.30 -2.59 6.72
N PHE A 68 4.51 -3.60 7.54
CA PHE A 68 5.08 -3.49 8.88
C PHE A 68 6.51 -4.02 8.85
N PRO A 69 7.34 -3.63 9.82
CA PRO A 69 8.67 -4.20 9.98
C PRO A 69 8.59 -5.74 10.03
N LYS A 70 9.70 -6.36 9.65
CA LYS A 70 9.86 -7.81 9.84
C LYS A 70 10.06 -8.12 11.31
N ARG A 71 9.71 -9.34 11.72
CA ARG A 71 10.05 -9.79 13.08
C ARG A 71 11.58 -9.86 13.20
N PRO A 72 12.16 -9.41 14.33
CA PRO A 72 13.58 -9.62 14.58
C PRO A 72 13.88 -11.13 14.51
N GLY A 73 14.82 -11.53 13.64
CA GLY A 73 15.13 -12.93 13.32
C GLY A 73 14.54 -13.44 12.00
N GLU A 74 13.66 -12.68 11.35
CA GLU A 74 13.10 -12.97 10.02
C GLU A 74 13.98 -12.31 8.93
N ALA A 75 15.30 -12.54 8.99
CA ALA A 75 16.24 -12.14 7.94
C ALA A 75 16.24 -13.24 6.87
N GLY A 76 15.50 -13.05 5.77
CA GLY A 76 15.38 -14.07 4.72
C GLY A 76 14.91 -13.62 3.34
N ASP A 77 13.92 -12.72 3.23
CA ASP A 77 13.31 -12.44 1.92
C ASP A 77 13.03 -10.94 1.71
N ASP A 78 14.05 -10.11 1.48
CA ASP A 78 13.92 -8.83 0.72
C ASP A 78 15.29 -8.17 0.42
N ALA A 79 16.42 -8.87 0.59
CA ALA A 79 17.74 -8.36 0.20
C ALA A 79 18.01 -8.56 -1.32
N GLY A 80 17.03 -8.27 -2.16
CA GLY A 80 17.09 -8.65 -3.58
C GLY A 80 16.05 -7.98 -4.46
N HIS A 81 15.85 -6.67 -4.32
CA HIS A 81 15.28 -5.87 -5.40
C HIS A 81 15.68 -4.39 -5.24
N ALA A 82 16.98 -4.13 -5.27
CA ALA A 82 17.46 -2.90 -5.87
C ALA A 82 17.42 -3.11 -7.38
N GLU A 83 16.26 -2.93 -8.02
CA GLU A 83 16.23 -2.58 -9.44
C GLU A 83 16.59 -1.08 -9.55
N THR A 84 17.84 -0.76 -9.22
CA THR A 84 18.58 0.24 -9.99
C THR A 84 19.00 -0.45 -11.27
N GLY A 85 18.04 -0.56 -12.20
CA GLY A 85 18.29 -0.86 -13.60
C GLY A 85 18.13 0.43 -14.39
N ASP A 86 19.05 1.36 -14.19
CA ASP A 86 19.45 2.28 -15.26
C ASP A 86 20.14 1.38 -16.31
N ASP A 87 19.38 0.84 -17.25
CA ASP A 87 19.92 0.22 -18.46
C ASP A 87 19.55 1.13 -19.63
N ASP A 88 20.41 2.13 -19.80
CA ASP A 88 20.47 3.02 -20.96
C ASP A 88 21.03 2.22 -22.15
N GLY A 89 20.20 2.00 -23.17
CA GLY A 89 20.63 1.79 -24.57
C GLY A 89 20.86 0.34 -25.03
N ASP A 90 20.07 -0.11 -26.01
CA ASP A 90 20.50 -0.22 -27.43
C ASP A 90 19.31 -0.75 -28.27
N ASP A 91 18.77 0.06 -29.18
CA ASP A 91 17.80 -0.35 -30.22
C ASP A 91 18.56 -0.28 -31.56
N ASP A 92 18.87 -1.45 -32.14
CA ASP A 92 19.37 -1.61 -33.51
C ASP A 92 18.27 -2.24 -34.38
#